data_AF-A0A7W1UP86-F1
#
_entry.id   AF-A0A7W1UP86-F1
#
_cell.length_a   1.000
_cell.length_b   1.000
_cell.length_c   1.000
_cell.angle_alpha   90.00
_cell.angle_beta   90.00
_cell.angle_gamma   90.00
#
_symmetry.space_group_name_H-M   'P 1'
#
loop_
_entity.id
_entity.type
_entity.pdbx_description
1 polymer ?
#
loop_
_entity_poly.entity_id
_entity_poly.type
_entity_poly.pdbx_seq_one_letter_code
_entity_poly.pdbx_strand_id
1 'polypeptide(L)'
;MSKALELFLEASETKAFDLKHRKTILHNISQYDKKVVEGKQQFSNLELAKTRAAAAKQKAIENLDKYLIEFEANFIKRGGKVIWAQDAEEAVKEALLIMKKANAKTVVKAKSMVTEEIHFNNKLEAQGIESIETDLGEYIAQLRNEPPYHIVT
;
A
#
# COMPACT_ATOMS: atom_id res chain seq x y z
N MET A 1 -26.42 4.03 -23.31
CA MET A 1 -25.13 4.11 -22.57
C MET A 1 -25.19 3.15 -21.40
N SER A 2 -24.07 2.59 -20.95
CA SER A 2 -24.07 1.77 -19.72
C SER A 2 -24.34 2.65 -18.50
N LYS A 3 -25.01 2.12 -17.48
CA LYS A 3 -25.24 2.82 -16.20
C LYS A 3 -23.95 3.36 -15.56
N ALA A 4 -22.84 2.63 -15.69
CA ALA A 4 -21.54 3.06 -15.19
C ALA A 4 -21.00 4.31 -15.91
N LEU A 5 -21.18 4.39 -17.23
CA LEU A 5 -20.79 5.56 -18.03
C LEU A 5 -21.62 6.79 -17.65
N GLU A 6 -22.91 6.61 -17.43
CA GLU A 6 -23.83 7.71 -17.05
C GLU A 6 -23.44 8.30 -15.68
N LEU A 7 -23.22 7.43 -14.68
CA LEU A 7 -22.72 7.82 -13.36
C LEU A 7 -21.36 8.51 -13.43
N PHE A 8 -20.45 8.01 -14.26
CA PHE A 8 -19.13 8.60 -14.44
C PHE A 8 -19.23 10.02 -15.01
N LEU A 9 -20.06 10.24 -16.04
CA LEU A 9 -20.21 11.55 -16.67
C LEU A 9 -20.82 12.57 -15.69
N GLU A 10 -21.87 12.20 -14.97
CA GLU A 10 -22.51 13.07 -13.97
C GLU A 10 -21.56 13.45 -12.83
N ALA A 11 -20.83 12.46 -12.28
CA ALA A 11 -19.85 12.69 -11.23
C ALA A 11 -18.67 13.56 -11.73
N SER A 12 -18.22 13.31 -12.97
CA SER A 12 -17.13 14.07 -13.58
C SER A 12 -17.50 15.52 -13.83
N GLU A 13 -18.70 15.79 -14.34
CA GLU A 13 -19.19 17.16 -14.55
C GLU A 13 -19.25 17.93 -13.22
N THR A 14 -19.83 17.31 -12.19
CA THR A 14 -19.87 17.90 -10.85
C THR A 14 -18.47 18.18 -10.31
N LYS A 15 -17.54 17.25 -10.46
CA LYS A 15 -16.21 17.34 -9.82
C LYS A 15 -15.21 18.19 -10.60
N ALA A 16 -15.25 18.18 -11.93
CA ALA A 16 -14.31 18.91 -12.78
C ALA A 16 -14.42 20.44 -12.61
N PHE A 17 -15.61 20.93 -12.28
CA PHE A 17 -15.91 22.35 -12.07
C PHE A 17 -16.01 22.76 -10.60
N ASP A 18 -15.75 21.85 -9.66
CA ASP A 18 -15.67 22.15 -8.22
C ASP A 18 -14.45 23.04 -7.93
N LEU A 19 -14.68 24.36 -7.83
CA LEU A 19 -13.64 25.35 -7.60
C LEU A 19 -12.90 25.14 -6.28
N LYS A 20 -13.60 24.70 -5.23
CA LYS A 20 -12.99 24.42 -3.93
C LYS A 20 -12.03 23.24 -4.07
N HIS A 21 -12.47 22.17 -4.69
CA HIS A 21 -11.65 20.98 -4.95
C HIS A 21 -10.44 21.31 -5.82
N ARG A 22 -10.62 22.06 -6.92
CA ARG A 22 -9.52 22.52 -7.77
C ARG A 22 -8.51 23.34 -6.98
N LYS A 23 -8.96 24.29 -6.16
CA LYS A 23 -8.08 25.11 -5.32
C LYS A 23 -7.27 24.26 -4.33
N THR A 24 -7.91 23.28 -3.69
CA THR A 24 -7.24 22.35 -2.78
C THR A 24 -6.18 21.51 -3.50
N ILE A 25 -6.50 20.94 -4.67
CA ILE A 25 -5.54 20.17 -5.47
C ILE A 25 -4.34 21.04 -5.86
N LEU A 26 -4.60 22.22 -6.43
CA LEU A 26 -3.53 23.13 -6.87
C LEU A 26 -2.61 23.53 -5.71
N HIS A 27 -3.18 23.82 -4.54
CA HIS A 27 -2.38 24.11 -3.36
C HIS A 27 -1.50 22.93 -2.96
N ASN A 28 -2.07 21.73 -2.83
CA ASN A 28 -1.32 20.54 -2.41
C ASN A 28 -0.22 20.16 -3.41
N ILE A 29 -0.51 20.25 -4.72
CA ILE A 29 0.50 20.06 -5.78
C ILE A 29 1.62 21.09 -5.66
N SER A 30 1.31 22.38 -5.44
CA SER A 30 2.36 23.39 -5.27
C SER A 30 3.26 23.13 -4.06
N GLN A 31 2.71 22.58 -2.97
CA GLN A 31 3.49 22.21 -1.80
C GLN A 31 4.40 21.00 -2.11
N TYR A 32 3.89 20.02 -2.86
CA TYR A 32 4.67 18.89 -3.34
C TYR A 32 5.80 19.34 -4.26
N ASP A 33 5.52 20.15 -5.28
CA ASP A 33 6.51 20.64 -6.24
C ASP A 33 7.66 21.38 -5.54
N LYS A 34 7.32 22.23 -4.56
CA LYS A 34 8.30 22.90 -3.71
C LYS A 34 9.19 21.89 -3.00
N LYS A 35 8.61 20.85 -2.40
CA LYS A 35 9.35 19.80 -1.70
C LYS A 35 10.19 18.92 -2.63
N VAL A 36 9.74 18.67 -3.85
CA VAL A 36 10.53 17.96 -4.86
C VAL A 36 11.79 18.74 -5.21
N VAL A 37 11.68 20.05 -5.44
CA VAL A 37 12.84 20.90 -5.72
C VAL A 37 13.82 20.90 -4.54
N GLU A 38 13.33 21.12 -3.32
CA GLU A 38 14.14 21.05 -2.08
C GLU A 38 14.79 19.66 -1.92
N GLY A 39 14.05 18.59 -2.19
CA GLY A 39 14.52 17.21 -2.08
C GLY A 39 15.65 16.88 -3.05
N LYS A 40 15.59 17.38 -4.29
CA LYS A 40 16.65 17.19 -5.29
C LYS A 40 17.97 17.84 -4.87
N GLN A 41 17.91 18.96 -4.14
CA GLN A 41 19.10 19.68 -3.67
C GLN A 41 19.87 18.93 -2.58
N GLN A 42 19.27 17.90 -1.96
CA GLN A 42 19.96 17.05 -0.98
C GLN A 42 21.06 16.20 -1.63
N PHE A 43 21.07 16.07 -2.97
CA PHE A 43 22.02 15.27 -3.71
C PHE A 43 23.00 16.18 -4.46
N SER A 44 24.30 16.00 -4.21
CA SER A 44 25.35 16.66 -4.99
C SER A 44 25.38 16.21 -6.46
N ASN A 45 24.94 14.98 -6.75
CA ASN A 45 24.72 14.46 -8.10
C ASN A 45 23.48 13.55 -8.12
N LEU A 46 22.35 14.11 -8.52
CA LEU A 46 21.06 13.42 -8.54
C LEU A 46 21.03 12.25 -9.54
N GLU A 47 21.57 12.41 -10.74
CA GLU A 47 21.54 11.35 -11.75
C GLU A 47 22.35 10.13 -11.31
N LEU A 48 23.54 10.34 -10.72
CA LEU A 48 24.31 9.25 -10.16
C LEU A 48 23.56 8.55 -9.00
N ALA A 49 22.89 9.31 -8.13
CA ALA A 49 22.07 8.75 -7.06
C ALA A 49 20.94 7.87 -7.61
N LYS A 50 20.24 8.34 -8.66
CA LYS A 50 19.18 7.58 -9.35
C LYS A 50 19.73 6.30 -9.97
N THR A 51 20.85 6.35 -10.69
CA THR A 51 21.47 5.16 -11.28
C THR A 51 21.89 4.14 -10.23
N ARG A 52 22.48 4.59 -9.11
CA ARG A 52 22.88 3.71 -8.00
C ARG A 52 21.66 3.08 -7.32
N ALA A 53 20.60 3.84 -7.07
CA ALA A 53 19.37 3.32 -6.50
C ALA A 53 18.72 2.28 -7.43
N ALA A 54 18.68 2.55 -8.74
CA ALA A 54 18.17 1.61 -9.73
C ALA A 54 19.00 0.31 -9.76
N ALA A 55 20.33 0.40 -9.76
CA ALA A 55 21.21 -0.75 -9.72
C ALA A 55 21.06 -1.57 -8.41
N ALA A 56 20.89 -0.90 -7.26
CA ALA A 56 20.64 -1.56 -6.00
C ALA A 56 19.30 -2.31 -6.00
N LYS A 57 18.23 -1.69 -6.52
CA LYS A 57 16.92 -2.33 -6.70
C LYS A 57 17.03 -3.55 -7.61
N GLN A 58 17.72 -3.41 -8.75
CA GLN A 58 17.90 -4.50 -9.71
C GLN A 58 18.62 -5.68 -9.06
N LYS A 59 19.74 -5.41 -8.36
CA LYS A 59 20.48 -6.44 -7.63
C LYS A 59 19.64 -7.16 -6.58
N ALA A 60 18.77 -6.41 -5.87
CA ALA A 60 17.86 -6.98 -4.88
C ALA A 60 16.87 -7.97 -5.50
N ILE A 61 16.31 -7.64 -6.67
CA ILE A 61 15.38 -8.51 -7.40
C ILE A 61 16.12 -9.73 -8.00
N GLU A 62 17.29 -9.54 -8.59
CA GLU A 62 18.08 -10.63 -9.19
C GLU A 62 18.59 -11.66 -8.17
N ASN A 63 18.69 -11.29 -6.90
CA ASN A 63 19.13 -12.16 -5.81
C ASN A 63 18.03 -12.31 -4.75
N LEU A 64 16.76 -12.14 -5.15
CA LEU A 64 15.64 -12.13 -4.23
C LEU A 64 15.55 -13.45 -3.44
N ASP A 65 15.79 -14.57 -4.09
CA ASP A 65 15.87 -15.91 -3.49
C ASP A 65 16.82 -15.94 -2.28
N LYS A 66 18.01 -15.38 -2.40
CA LYS A 66 19.01 -15.33 -1.32
C LYS A 66 18.64 -14.33 -0.24
N TYR A 67 18.19 -13.14 -0.63
CA TYR A 67 17.84 -12.09 0.32
C TYR A 67 16.63 -12.45 1.18
N LEU A 68 15.70 -13.22 0.63
CA LEU A 68 14.55 -13.76 1.35
C LEU A 68 14.96 -14.73 2.47
N ILE A 69 15.88 -15.65 2.18
CA ILE A 69 16.43 -16.58 3.18
C ILE A 69 17.26 -15.84 4.22
N GLU A 70 18.06 -14.84 3.80
CA GLU A 70 18.82 -14.00 4.72
C GLU A 70 17.90 -13.19 5.66
N PHE A 71 16.82 -12.61 5.11
CA PHE A 71 15.81 -11.90 5.87
C PHE A 71 15.16 -12.83 6.91
N GLU A 72 14.73 -14.01 6.50
CA GLU A 72 14.14 -15.00 7.40
C GLU A 72 15.09 -15.35 8.54
N ALA A 73 16.34 -15.68 8.24
CA ALA A 73 17.34 -16.01 9.26
C ALA A 73 17.55 -14.86 10.25
N ASN A 74 17.61 -13.62 9.77
CA ASN A 74 17.79 -12.44 10.61
C ASN A 74 16.54 -12.11 11.44
N PHE A 75 15.35 -12.32 10.88
CA PHE A 75 14.08 -12.09 11.56
C PHE A 75 13.84 -13.13 12.67
N ILE A 76 14.14 -14.41 12.39
CA ILE A 76 14.08 -15.50 13.37
C ILE A 76 15.04 -15.25 14.54
N LYS A 77 16.27 -14.79 14.27
CA LYS A 77 17.24 -14.42 15.33
C LYS A 77 16.70 -13.33 16.27
N ARG A 78 15.78 -12.48 15.81
CA ARG A 78 15.13 -11.43 16.61
C ARG A 78 13.85 -11.90 17.29
N GLY A 79 13.54 -13.20 17.25
CA GLY A 79 12.35 -13.81 17.84
C GLY A 79 11.12 -13.79 16.94
N GLY A 80 11.26 -13.37 15.69
CA GLY A 80 10.19 -13.43 14.69
C GLY A 80 9.99 -14.84 14.12
N LYS A 81 8.91 -15.03 13.38
CA LYS A 81 8.67 -16.23 12.58
C LYS A 81 8.24 -15.81 11.18
N VAL A 82 8.90 -16.35 10.16
CA VAL A 82 8.45 -16.22 8.77
C VAL A 82 7.60 -17.43 8.42
N ILE A 83 6.51 -17.19 7.68
CA ILE A 83 5.67 -18.24 7.13
C ILE A 83 5.71 -18.06 5.62
N TRP A 84 6.21 -19.07 4.94
CA TRP A 84 6.22 -19.15 3.49
C TRP A 84 4.88 -19.67 3.00
N ALA A 85 4.29 -18.97 2.03
CA ALA A 85 3.07 -19.38 1.35
C ALA A 85 3.32 -19.35 -0.17
N GLN A 86 2.89 -20.41 -0.87
CA GLN A 86 3.06 -20.54 -2.31
C GLN A 86 2.05 -19.69 -3.09
N ASP A 87 0.87 -19.47 -2.51
CA ASP A 87 -0.23 -18.75 -3.13
C ASP A 87 -1.08 -17.96 -2.13
N ALA A 88 -2.09 -17.28 -2.66
CA ALA A 88 -3.02 -16.45 -1.91
C ALA A 88 -3.84 -17.27 -0.89
N GLU A 89 -4.24 -18.49 -1.22
CA GLU A 89 -5.08 -19.32 -0.35
C GLU A 89 -4.28 -19.78 0.88
N GLU A 90 -3.04 -20.22 0.67
CA GLU A 90 -2.13 -20.60 1.74
C GLU A 90 -1.80 -19.40 2.64
N ALA A 91 -1.52 -18.22 2.05
CA ALA A 91 -1.23 -17.01 2.81
C ALA A 91 -2.41 -16.60 3.72
N VAL A 92 -3.64 -16.58 3.18
CA VAL A 92 -4.85 -16.27 3.95
C VAL A 92 -5.07 -17.31 5.04
N LYS A 93 -4.96 -18.60 4.70
CA LYS A 93 -5.16 -19.72 5.64
C LYS A 93 -4.21 -19.62 6.84
N GLU A 94 -2.91 -19.44 6.59
CA GLU A 94 -1.91 -19.37 7.66
C GLU A 94 -2.10 -18.13 8.53
N ALA A 95 -2.42 -16.98 7.93
CA ALA A 95 -2.72 -15.76 8.69
C ALA A 95 -3.95 -15.95 9.60
N LEU A 96 -5.04 -16.54 9.08
CA LEU A 96 -6.24 -16.85 9.88
C LEU A 96 -5.94 -17.85 11.01
N LEU A 97 -5.06 -18.83 10.79
CA LEU A 97 -4.64 -19.77 11.83
C LEU A 97 -3.92 -19.06 12.98
N ILE A 98 -3.07 -18.07 12.69
CA ILE A 98 -2.41 -17.25 13.71
C ILE A 98 -3.45 -16.49 14.53
N MET A 99 -4.38 -15.82 13.86
CA MET A 99 -5.43 -15.02 14.51
C MET A 99 -6.35 -15.89 15.36
N LYS A 100 -6.74 -17.07 14.85
CA LYS A 100 -7.54 -18.04 15.60
C LYS A 100 -6.82 -18.53 16.85
N LYS A 101 -5.53 -18.86 16.75
CA LYS A 101 -4.72 -19.27 17.91
C LYS A 101 -4.60 -18.16 18.96
N ALA A 102 -4.53 -16.90 18.52
CA ALA A 102 -4.50 -15.74 19.39
C ALA A 102 -5.89 -15.32 19.92
N ASN A 103 -6.97 -15.98 19.48
CA ASN A 103 -8.36 -15.52 19.68
C ASN A 103 -8.54 -14.03 19.33
N ALA A 104 -7.88 -13.59 18.26
CA ALA A 104 -7.87 -12.20 17.85
C ALA A 104 -9.24 -11.76 17.34
N LYS A 105 -9.65 -10.56 17.75
CA LYS A 105 -10.84 -9.86 17.21
C LYS A 105 -10.47 -8.71 16.28
N THR A 106 -9.23 -8.24 16.38
CA THR A 106 -8.72 -7.10 15.62
C THR A 106 -7.29 -7.39 15.20
N VAL A 107 -6.90 -6.91 14.02
CA VAL A 107 -5.56 -7.01 13.43
C VAL A 107 -5.14 -5.63 12.96
N VAL A 108 -3.98 -5.18 13.42
CA VAL A 108 -3.36 -3.95 12.92
C VAL A 108 -2.37 -4.34 11.83
N LYS A 109 -2.48 -3.73 10.65
CA LYS A 109 -1.59 -4.00 9.52
C LYS A 109 -1.12 -2.72 8.84
N ALA A 110 0.04 -2.83 8.19
CA ALA A 110 0.50 -1.80 7.28
C ALA A 110 -0.17 -1.95 5.92
N LYS A 111 -0.21 -0.84 5.17
CA LYS A 111 -0.66 -0.83 3.79
C LYS A 111 0.17 -1.80 2.94
N SER A 112 -0.51 -2.65 2.18
CA SER A 112 0.12 -3.59 1.26
C SER A 112 -0.79 -3.84 0.06
N MET A 113 -0.27 -3.63 -1.15
CA MET A 113 -1.00 -4.00 -2.37
C MET A 113 -1.26 -5.51 -2.44
N VAL A 114 -0.36 -6.32 -1.89
CA VAL A 114 -0.52 -7.77 -1.86
C VAL A 114 -1.75 -8.18 -1.04
N THR A 115 -2.06 -7.46 0.06
CA THR A 115 -3.27 -7.76 0.84
C THR A 115 -4.55 -7.41 0.09
N GLU A 116 -4.49 -6.43 -0.81
CA GLU A 116 -5.62 -6.07 -1.67
C GLU A 116 -5.82 -7.09 -2.80
N GLU A 117 -4.74 -7.51 -3.45
CA GLU A 117 -4.74 -8.51 -4.53
C GLU A 117 -5.32 -9.85 -4.09
N ILE A 118 -5.09 -10.25 -2.84
CA ILE A 118 -5.62 -11.51 -2.27
C ILE A 118 -6.95 -11.31 -1.51
N HIS A 119 -7.53 -10.11 -1.54
CA HIS A 119 -8.76 -9.74 -0.84
C HIS A 119 -8.73 -10.05 0.67
N PHE A 120 -7.58 -9.81 1.30
CA PHE A 120 -7.31 -10.22 2.67
C PHE A 120 -8.32 -9.63 3.67
N ASN A 121 -8.62 -8.33 3.55
CA ASN A 121 -9.56 -7.64 4.44
C ASN A 121 -10.95 -8.29 4.42
N ASN A 122 -11.48 -8.65 3.24
CA ASN A 122 -12.77 -9.34 3.11
C ASN A 122 -12.76 -10.73 3.77
N LYS A 123 -11.61 -11.43 3.70
CA LYS A 123 -11.45 -12.76 4.34
C LYS A 123 -11.41 -12.64 5.86
N LEU A 124 -10.82 -11.58 6.40
CA LEU A 124 -10.84 -11.30 7.84
C LEU A 124 -12.24 -10.95 8.33
N GLU A 125 -12.94 -10.06 7.61
CA GLU A 125 -14.30 -9.65 7.94
C GLU A 125 -15.27 -10.84 7.96
N ALA A 126 -15.16 -11.75 6.97
CA ALA A 126 -15.94 -12.98 6.93
C ALA A 126 -15.71 -13.93 8.14
N GLN A 127 -14.61 -13.75 8.88
CA GLN A 127 -14.30 -14.47 10.12
C GLN A 127 -14.60 -13.63 11.38
N GLY A 128 -15.19 -12.44 11.23
CA GLY A 128 -15.49 -11.52 12.33
C GLY A 128 -14.23 -10.91 12.96
N ILE A 129 -13.17 -10.74 12.16
CA ILE A 129 -11.91 -10.10 12.56
C ILE A 129 -11.84 -8.74 11.89
N GLU A 130 -11.74 -7.69 12.70
CA GLU A 130 -11.58 -6.32 12.22
C GLU A 130 -10.12 -6.08 11.78
N SER A 131 -9.93 -5.56 10.57
CA SER A 131 -8.62 -5.10 10.07
C SER A 131 -8.50 -3.61 10.33
N ILE A 132 -7.36 -3.12 10.80
CA ILE A 132 -7.08 -1.69 11.00
C ILE A 132 -5.78 -1.34 10.29
N GLU A 133 -5.85 -0.38 9.37
CA GLU A 133 -4.68 0.13 8.65
C GLU A 133 -3.88 1.14 9.48
N THR A 134 -2.55 1.04 9.43
CA THR A 134 -1.67 2.04 10.04
C THR A 134 -1.37 3.22 9.12
N ASP A 135 -1.60 3.07 7.81
CA ASP A 135 -1.46 4.17 6.85
C ASP A 135 -2.69 5.08 6.95
N LEU A 136 -2.48 6.38 7.20
CA LEU A 136 -3.59 7.32 7.41
C LEU A 136 -4.49 7.45 6.17
N GLY A 137 -3.90 7.41 4.97
CA GLY A 137 -4.67 7.52 3.73
C GLY A 137 -5.57 6.30 3.55
N GLU A 138 -5.01 5.11 3.77
CA GLU A 138 -5.76 3.85 3.70
C GLU A 138 -6.81 3.75 4.80
N TYR A 139 -6.50 4.21 6.01
CA TYR A 139 -7.46 4.23 7.11
C TYR A 139 -8.64 5.16 6.82
N ILE A 140 -8.42 6.33 6.21
CA ILE A 140 -9.51 7.22 5.77
C ILE A 140 -10.36 6.56 4.69
N ALA A 141 -9.74 5.90 3.70
CA ALA A 141 -10.46 5.18 2.65
C ALA A 141 -11.31 4.04 3.24
N GLN A 142 -10.73 3.28 4.17
CA GLN A 142 -11.41 2.23 4.92
C GLN A 142 -12.63 2.76 5.68
N LEU A 143 -12.49 3.87 6.42
CA LEU A 143 -13.60 4.50 7.15
C LEU A 143 -14.72 4.99 6.23
N ARG A 144 -14.39 5.31 4.97
CA ARG A 144 -15.36 5.73 3.94
C ARG A 144 -15.89 4.57 3.10
N ASN A 145 -15.43 3.34 3.36
CA ASN A 145 -15.71 2.16 2.57
C ASN A 145 -15.38 2.36 1.07
N GLU A 146 -14.30 3.10 0.81
CA GLU A 146 -13.79 3.40 -0.53
C GLU A 146 -12.67 2.42 -0.88
N PRO A 147 -12.53 2.03 -2.15
CA PRO A 147 -11.40 1.21 -2.57
C PRO A 147 -10.08 1.97 -2.35
N PRO A 148 -8.97 1.24 -2.12
CA PRO A 148 -7.65 1.82 -1.99
C PRO A 148 -7.33 2.72 -3.18
N TYR A 149 -6.88 3.94 -2.91
CA TYR A 149 -6.47 4.88 -3.94
C TYR A 149 -4.98 5.21 -3.81
N HIS A 150 -4.26 5.12 -4.92
CA HIS A 150 -2.87 5.55 -5.01
C HIS A 150 -2.76 6.72 -5.99
N ILE A 151 -2.39 7.88 -5.47
CA ILE A 151 -1.94 8.98 -6.31
C ILE A 151 -0.57 8.60 -6.85
N VAL A 152 -0.46 8.44 -8.16
CA VAL A 152 0.81 8.32 -8.87
C VAL A 152 1.12 9.72 -9.40
N THR A 153 2.04 10.43 -8.75
CA THR A 153 2.56 11.74 -9.20
C THR A 153 3.86 11.57 -9.97
#